data_AF-A0A1L8GQ83-F1
#
_entry.id   AF-A0A1L8GQ83-F1
#
_cell.length_a   1.000
_cell.length_b   1.000
_cell.length_c   1.000
_cell.angle_alpha   90.00
_cell.angle_beta   90.00
_cell.angle_gamma   90.00
#
_symmetry.space_group_name_H-M   'P 1'
#
loop_
_entity.id
_entity.type
_entity.pdbx_description
1 polymer ?
#
loop_
_entity_poly.entity_id
_entity_poly.type
_entity_poly.pdbx_seq_one_letter_code
_entity_poly.pdbx_strand_id
1 'polypeptide(L)'
;MPKSNSIPIPKQLSSIKALGKGSDLEKAMATTILVYNSYCDADGRISKSTAKDLLLTQFQHFIQGQETKPKYKEIVSDLEQDKDAKMNYEDFMILLLSVSLLSDLLQEIGKVKNTK
;
A
#
# COMPACT_ATOMS: atom_id res chain seq x y z
N MET A 1 7.99 11.73 3.45
CA MET A 1 8.67 11.00 4.55
C MET A 1 7.65 10.75 5.66
N PRO A 2 7.62 9.56 6.28
CA PRO A 2 6.72 9.31 7.42
C PRO A 2 6.98 10.33 8.54
N LYS A 3 5.94 10.69 9.30
CA LYS A 3 6.06 11.69 10.37
C LYS A 3 7.17 11.26 11.36
N SER A 4 8.18 12.11 11.49
CA SER A 4 9.54 11.83 12.02
C SER A 4 9.65 11.28 13.45
N ASN A 5 8.55 11.05 14.18
CA ASN A 5 8.53 10.54 15.55
C ASN A 5 7.60 9.30 15.72
N SER A 6 7.25 8.61 14.64
CA SER A 6 6.34 7.46 14.70
C SER A 6 7.05 6.20 15.23
N ILE A 7 6.42 5.53 16.20
CA ILE A 7 6.83 4.19 16.68
C ILE A 7 6.91 3.23 15.46
N PRO A 8 7.96 2.41 15.32
CA PRO A 8 8.06 1.47 14.20
C PRO A 8 6.82 0.55 14.08
N ILE A 9 6.34 0.32 12.85
CA ILE A 9 5.15 -0.51 12.59
C ILE A 9 5.22 -1.89 13.26
N PRO A 10 6.35 -2.64 13.26
CA PRO A 10 6.42 -3.92 13.96
C PRO A 10 6.12 -3.81 15.47
N LYS A 11 6.59 -2.72 16.10
CA LYS A 11 6.34 -2.45 17.52
C LYS A 11 4.88 -2.06 17.74
N GLN A 12 4.28 -1.28 16.85
CA GLN A 12 2.84 -0.97 16.90
C GLN A 12 2.00 -2.24 16.77
N LEU A 13 2.27 -3.10 15.78
CA LEU A 13 1.58 -4.38 15.57
C LEU A 13 1.63 -5.27 16.82
N SER A 14 2.82 -5.42 17.42
CA SER A 14 3.01 -6.22 18.64
C SER A 14 2.23 -5.68 19.86
N SER A 15 1.90 -4.38 19.86
CA SER A 15 1.17 -3.73 20.96
C SER A 15 -0.35 -3.89 20.82
N ILE A 16 -0.85 -4.29 19.65
CA ILE A 16 -2.29 -4.48 19.41
C ILE A 16 -2.69 -5.87 19.91
N LYS A 17 -3.30 -5.92 21.11
CA LYS A 17 -3.71 -7.18 21.78
C LYS A 17 -4.54 -8.11 20.88
N ALA A 18 -5.44 -7.55 20.07
CA ALA A 18 -6.30 -8.33 19.16
C ALA A 18 -5.50 -9.10 18.11
N LEU A 19 -4.37 -8.56 17.63
CA LEU A 19 -3.53 -9.21 16.62
C LEU A 19 -2.67 -10.34 17.17
N GLY A 20 -2.51 -10.45 18.49
CA GLY A 20 -1.76 -11.54 19.12
C GLY A 20 -2.33 -12.93 18.79
N LYS A 21 -3.64 -13.02 18.55
CA LYS A 21 -4.33 -14.22 18.07
C LYS A 21 -4.92 -14.07 16.66
N GLY A 22 -4.65 -12.95 16.00
CA GLY A 22 -5.19 -12.64 14.68
C GLY A 22 -4.56 -13.51 13.58
N SER A 23 -5.36 -13.79 12.56
CA SER A 23 -4.93 -14.41 11.31
C SER A 23 -3.93 -13.54 10.55
N ASP A 24 -3.23 -14.13 9.58
CA ASP A 24 -2.28 -13.38 8.74
C ASP A 24 -2.98 -12.30 7.91
N LEU A 25 -4.24 -12.51 7.54
CA LEU A 25 -5.03 -11.51 6.83
C LEU A 25 -5.36 -10.31 7.74
N GLU A 26 -5.76 -10.55 8.99
CA GLU A 26 -6.01 -9.46 9.95
C GLU A 26 -4.73 -8.66 10.23
N LYS A 27 -3.58 -9.34 10.33
CA LYS A 27 -2.27 -8.68 10.48
C LYS A 27 -1.88 -7.89 9.24
N ALA A 28 -2.16 -8.39 8.05
CA ALA A 28 -1.93 -7.67 6.79
C ALA A 28 -2.79 -6.40 6.73
N MET A 29 -4.08 -6.50 7.08
CA MET A 29 -4.98 -5.34 7.15
C MET A 29 -4.57 -4.33 8.22
N ALA A 30 -4.13 -4.78 9.40
CA ALA A 30 -3.59 -3.87 10.39
C ALA A 30 -2.32 -3.16 9.89
N THR A 31 -1.47 -3.88 9.15
CA THR A 31 -0.26 -3.30 8.56
C THR A 31 -0.61 -2.21 7.55
N THR A 32 -1.59 -2.43 6.65
CA THR A 32 -2.02 -1.41 5.69
C THR A 32 -2.59 -0.17 6.37
N ILE A 33 -3.39 -0.34 7.44
CA ILE A 33 -3.93 0.77 8.24
C ILE A 33 -2.80 1.57 8.91
N LEU A 34 -1.83 0.90 9.53
CA LEU A 34 -0.72 1.56 10.21
C LEU A 34 0.21 2.30 9.23
N VAL A 35 0.45 1.73 8.04
CA VAL A 35 1.14 2.42 6.96
C VAL A 35 0.35 3.68 6.60
N TYR A 36 -0.92 3.57 6.22
CA TYR A 36 -1.75 4.72 5.83
C TYR A 36 -1.72 5.84 6.90
N ASN A 37 -1.99 5.49 8.16
CA ASN A 37 -2.01 6.45 9.27
C ASN A 37 -0.65 7.15 9.51
N SER A 38 0.47 6.51 9.18
CA SER A 38 1.80 7.11 9.32
C SER A 38 2.08 8.25 8.33
N TYR A 39 1.25 8.36 7.28
CA TYR A 39 1.37 9.35 6.22
C TYR A 39 0.18 10.31 6.15
N CYS A 40 -0.90 10.07 6.91
CA CYS A 40 -2.04 10.97 6.96
C CYS A 40 -1.68 12.35 7.49
N ASP A 41 -2.31 13.38 6.92
CA ASP A 41 -2.33 14.73 7.44
C ASP A 41 -3.24 14.87 8.68
N ALA A 42 -3.40 16.08 9.20
CA ALA A 42 -4.23 16.34 10.39
C ALA A 42 -5.72 16.00 10.17
N ASP A 43 -6.19 15.96 8.92
CA ASP A 43 -7.55 15.59 8.53
C ASP A 43 -7.76 14.07 8.37
N GLY A 44 -6.71 13.26 8.61
CA GLY A 44 -6.78 11.80 8.50
C GLY A 44 -6.71 11.27 7.06
N ARG A 45 -6.31 12.11 6.10
CA ARG A 45 -6.20 11.75 4.68
C ARG A 45 -4.77 11.89 4.17
N ILE A 46 -4.45 11.23 3.07
CA ILE A 46 -3.17 11.40 2.36
C ILE A 46 -3.38 12.16 1.06
N SER A 47 -2.37 12.90 0.59
CA SER A 47 -2.41 13.48 -0.75
C SER A 47 -2.13 12.42 -1.83
N LYS A 48 -2.57 12.66 -3.07
CA LYS A 48 -2.19 11.85 -4.24
C LYS A 48 -0.68 11.76 -4.43
N SER A 49 0.05 12.86 -4.21
CA SER A 49 1.53 12.85 -4.19
C SER A 49 2.11 11.87 -3.16
N THR A 50 1.57 11.87 -1.94
CA THR A 50 2.02 10.97 -0.87
C THR A 50 1.73 9.50 -1.20
N ALA A 51 0.57 9.22 -1.79
CA ALA A 51 0.24 7.87 -2.23
C ALA A 51 1.14 7.38 -3.36
N LYS A 52 1.49 8.25 -4.32
CA LYS A 52 2.47 7.94 -5.36
C LYS A 52 3.82 7.56 -4.73
N ASP A 53 4.32 8.35 -3.78
CA ASP A 53 5.57 8.06 -3.08
C ASP A 53 5.49 6.72 -2.32
N LEU A 54 4.36 6.41 -1.70
CA LEU A 54 4.11 5.12 -1.07
C LEU A 54 4.19 3.96 -2.07
N LEU A 55 3.62 4.10 -3.27
CA LEU A 55 3.75 3.07 -4.30
C LEU A 55 5.21 2.87 -4.72
N LEU A 56 5.93 3.96 -4.95
CA LEU A 56 7.33 3.91 -5.41
C LEU A 56 8.28 3.35 -4.34
N THR A 57 7.95 3.47 -3.05
CA THR A 57 8.82 3.06 -1.94
C THR A 57 8.42 1.74 -1.28
N GLN A 58 7.12 1.45 -1.15
CA GLN A 58 6.62 0.25 -0.46
C GLN A 58 6.19 -0.84 -1.45
N PHE A 59 5.81 -0.48 -2.67
CA PHE A 59 5.34 -1.41 -3.72
C PHE A 59 6.37 -1.62 -4.84
N GLN A 60 7.65 -1.25 -4.63
CA GLN A 60 8.69 -1.30 -5.67
C GLN A 60 8.72 -2.63 -6.44
N HIS A 61 8.69 -3.77 -5.73
CA HIS A 61 8.70 -5.09 -6.38
C HIS A 61 7.43 -5.40 -7.17
N PHE A 62 6.29 -4.81 -6.80
CA PHE A 62 5.03 -5.04 -7.49
C PHE A 62 4.91 -4.18 -8.76
N ILE A 63 5.53 -3.00 -8.77
CA ILE A 63 5.51 -2.08 -9.90
C ILE A 63 6.65 -2.31 -10.89
N GLN A 64 7.73 -2.97 -10.46
CA GLN A 64 8.88 -3.27 -11.31
C GLN A 64 8.44 -4.10 -12.52
N GLY A 65 8.79 -3.63 -13.72
CA GLY A 65 8.42 -4.27 -14.98
C GLY A 65 6.98 -3.99 -15.44
N GLN A 66 6.20 -3.27 -14.64
CA GLN A 66 4.80 -2.93 -14.95
C GLN A 66 4.67 -1.56 -15.63
N GLU A 67 5.75 -0.79 -15.76
CA GLU A 67 5.76 0.62 -16.12
C GLU A 67 5.23 0.89 -17.53
N THR A 68 5.33 -0.12 -18.41
CA THR A 68 4.84 -0.03 -19.79
C THR A 68 3.35 -0.38 -19.92
N LYS A 69 2.75 -1.05 -18.93
CA LYS A 69 1.35 -1.49 -18.97
C LYS A 69 0.40 -0.28 -18.98
N PRO A 70 -0.64 -0.25 -19.84
CA PRO A 70 -1.57 0.88 -19.90
C PRO A 70 -2.21 1.24 -18.56
N LYS A 71 -2.61 0.24 -17.77
CA LYS A 71 -3.23 0.48 -16.45
C LYS A 71 -2.25 1.09 -15.44
N TYR A 72 -0.96 0.75 -15.50
CA TYR A 72 0.06 1.41 -14.67
C TYR A 72 0.12 2.90 -14.97
N LYS A 73 0.20 3.25 -16.27
CA LYS A 73 0.28 4.64 -16.71
C LYS A 73 -0.97 5.43 -16.34
N GLU A 74 -2.15 4.82 -16.44
CA GLU A 74 -3.41 5.41 -15.99
C GLU A 74 -3.38 5.72 -14.48
N ILE A 75 -2.97 4.75 -13.65
CA ILE A 75 -2.85 4.92 -12.19
C ILE A 75 -1.86 6.05 -11.86
N VAL A 76 -0.66 6.05 -12.45
CA VAL A 76 0.34 7.08 -12.17
C VAL A 76 -0.13 8.45 -12.66
N SER A 77 -0.78 8.51 -13.83
CA SER A 77 -1.34 9.76 -14.36
C SER A 77 -2.44 10.33 -13.45
N ASP A 78 -3.32 9.48 -12.92
CA ASP A 78 -4.35 9.93 -11.97
C ASP A 78 -3.71 10.49 -10.69
N LEU A 79 -2.67 9.85 -10.16
CA LEU A 79 -1.94 10.31 -8.98
C LEU A 79 -1.13 11.61 -9.24
N GLU A 80 -0.74 11.86 -10.48
CA GLU A 80 -0.06 13.10 -10.89
C GLU A 80 -1.03 14.23 -11.19
N GLN A 81 -2.28 13.90 -11.53
CA GLN A 81 -3.36 14.86 -11.70
C GLN A 81 -3.87 15.31 -10.33
N ASP A 82 -3.79 16.62 -10.08
CA ASP A 82 -4.19 17.23 -8.81
C ASP A 82 -3.50 16.57 -7.60
N LYS A 83 -2.18 16.74 -7.52
CA LYS A 83 -1.29 16.08 -6.54
C LYS A 83 -1.68 16.32 -5.09
N ASP A 84 -2.40 17.40 -4.80
CA ASP A 84 -2.81 17.80 -3.46
C ASP A 84 -4.20 17.27 -3.08
N ALA A 85 -4.94 16.71 -4.05
CA ALA A 85 -6.21 16.03 -3.80
C ALA A 85 -6.05 14.97 -2.71
N LYS A 86 -7.01 14.95 -1.79
CA LYS A 86 -7.00 14.08 -0.61
C LYS A 86 -7.68 12.76 -0.91
N MET A 87 -7.02 11.67 -0.58
CA MET A 87 -7.55 10.31 -0.60
C MET A 87 -7.81 9.83 0.81
N ASN A 88 -8.98 9.23 1.00
CA ASN A 88 -9.31 8.54 2.23
C ASN A 88 -8.73 7.10 2.22
N TYR A 89 -8.97 6.34 3.29
CA TYR A 89 -8.44 4.97 3.41
C TYR A 89 -9.04 4.01 2.37
N GLU A 90 -10.31 4.18 2.01
CA GLU A 90 -10.97 3.36 0.98
C GLU A 90 -10.33 3.58 -0.39
N ASP A 91 -10.14 4.84 -0.79
CA ASP A 91 -9.46 5.21 -2.04
C ASP A 91 -8.05 4.61 -2.10
N PHE A 92 -7.31 4.70 -0.98
CA PHE A 92 -5.98 4.12 -0.87
C PHE A 92 -6.00 2.59 -1.01
N MET A 93 -6.98 1.90 -0.42
CA MET A 93 -7.09 0.45 -0.55
C MET A 93 -7.44 0.01 -1.98
N ILE A 94 -8.30 0.76 -2.68
CA ILE A 94 -8.62 0.52 -4.09
C ILE A 94 -7.34 0.66 -4.94
N LEU A 95 -6.51 1.67 -4.66
CA LEU A 95 -5.22 1.85 -5.31
C LEU A 95 -4.27 0.65 -5.06
N LEU A 96 -4.10 0.24 -3.80
CA LEU A 96 -3.23 -0.89 -3.45
C LEU A 96 -3.67 -2.19 -4.13
N LEU A 97 -4.97 -2.46 -4.15
CA LEU A 97 -5.54 -3.62 -4.83
C LEU A 97 -5.33 -3.56 -6.34
N SER A 98 -5.52 -2.39 -6.96
CA SER A 98 -5.31 -2.19 -8.39
C SER A 98 -3.86 -2.49 -8.80
N VAL A 99 -2.89 -2.01 -8.02
CA VAL A 99 -1.46 -2.28 -8.28
C VAL A 99 -1.11 -3.75 -7.99
N SER A 100 -1.68 -4.34 -6.94
CA SER A 100 -1.45 -5.75 -6.61
C SER A 100 -1.96 -6.69 -7.71
N LEU A 101 -3.14 -6.40 -8.28
CA LEU A 101 -3.73 -7.18 -9.39
C LEU A 101 -3.00 -6.97 -10.72
N LEU A 102 -2.40 -5.79 -10.92
CA LEU A 102 -1.56 -5.48 -12.08
C LEU A 102 -0.22 -6.22 -12.04
N SER A 103 0.33 -6.41 -10.84
CA SER A 103 1.61 -7.08 -10.61
C SER A 103 1.58 -8.56 -10.98
N ASP A 104 2.75 -9.16 -11.08
CA ASP A 104 2.87 -10.59 -11.39
C ASP A 104 2.66 -11.50 -10.16
N LEU A 105 2.30 -10.93 -9.00
CA LEU A 105 2.14 -11.63 -7.71
C LEU A 105 1.27 -12.90 -7.81
N LEU A 106 0.10 -12.82 -8.44
CA LEU A 106 -0.79 -13.99 -8.56
C LEU A 106 -0.15 -15.12 -9.40
N GLN A 107 0.57 -14.75 -10.45
CA GLN A 107 1.28 -15.71 -11.29
C GLN A 107 2.46 -16.33 -10.54
N GLU A 108 3.22 -15.53 -9.78
CA GLU A 108 4.33 -15.98 -8.95
C GLU A 108 3.87 -16.96 -7.86
N ILE A 109 2.80 -16.62 -7.13
CA ILE A 109 2.18 -17.52 -6.14
C ILE A 109 1.72 -18.83 -6.81
N GLY A 110 1.15 -18.75 -8.01
CA GLY A 110 0.72 -19.91 -8.78
C GLY A 110 1.90 -20.82 -9.16
N LYS A 111 3.02 -20.25 -9.62
CA LYS A 111 4.23 -20.99 -10.00
C LYS A 111 4.78 -21.80 -8.82
N VAL A 112 4.86 -21.19 -7.63
CA VAL A 112 5.36 -21.87 -6.41
C VAL A 112 4.55 -23.13 -6.07
N LYS A 113 3.23 -23.08 -6.26
CA LYS A 113 2.34 -24.22 -5.98
C LYS A 113 2.52 -25.39 -6.96
N ASN A 114 2.94 -25.12 -8.19
CA ASN A 114 3.12 -26.12 -9.25
C ASN A 114 4.53 -26.74 -9.27
N THR A 115 5.45 -26.22 -8.46
CA THR A 115 6.84 -26.73 -8.32
C THR A 115 7.03 -27.71 -7.15
N LYS A 116 5.96 -28.29 -6.61
CA LYS A 116 6.01 -29.37 -5.61
C LYS A 116 5.34 -30.63 -6.14
#